data_AF-A0A0D9X7T3-F1
#
_entry.id   AF-A0A0D9X7T3-F1
#
_cell.length_a   1.000
_cell.length_b   1.000
_cell.length_c   1.000
_cell.angle_alpha   90.00
_cell.angle_beta   90.00
_cell.angle_gamma   90.00
#
_symmetry.space_group_name_H-M   'P 1'
#
loop_
_entity.id
_entity.type
_entity.pdbx_description
1 polymer ?
#
loop_
_entity_poly.entity_id
_entity_poly.type
_entity_poly.pdbx_seq_one_letter_code
_entity_poly.pdbx_strand_id
1 'polypeptide(L)'
;MERRGSKRSLSAAGAERSGGGRLRTRRSASGVALRRKVRELRRLVPGGEDAPARSLLVRTADYIVRLRARVELLRAISALYDDLPPRHDGAAAADAGV
;
A
#
# COMPACT_ATOMS: atom_id res chain seq x y z
N MET A 1 -18.80 -80.54 3.14
CA MET A 1 -19.73 -80.07 2.10
C MET A 1 -19.65 -78.55 2.04
N GLU A 2 -19.33 -78.04 0.85
CA GLU A 2 -19.16 -76.64 0.50
C GLU A 2 -20.43 -75.80 0.72
N ARG A 3 -20.28 -74.47 0.87
CA ARG A 3 -20.72 -73.48 -0.14
C ARG A 3 -20.47 -72.02 0.31
N ARG A 4 -19.62 -71.36 -0.47
CA ARG A 4 -19.79 -70.04 -1.13
C ARG A 4 -19.90 -68.78 -0.26
N GLY A 5 -18.89 -67.92 -0.41
CA GLY A 5 -18.94 -66.52 -0.04
C GLY A 5 -19.95 -65.71 -0.86
N SER A 6 -20.40 -64.58 -0.31
CA SER A 6 -21.13 -63.54 -1.04
C SER A 6 -20.76 -62.15 -0.54
N LYS A 7 -19.79 -61.57 -1.26
CA LYS A 7 -19.73 -60.17 -1.73
C LYS A 7 -20.35 -59.06 -0.86
N ARG A 8 -19.44 -58.23 -0.32
CA ARG A 8 -19.39 -56.76 -0.45
C ARG A 8 -20.74 -56.06 -0.68
N SER A 9 -21.27 -55.41 0.34
CA SER A 9 -22.06 -54.19 0.20
C SER A 9 -21.23 -52.98 0.64
N LEU A 10 -20.41 -52.48 -0.29
CA LEU A 10 -20.08 -51.06 -0.33
C LEU A 10 -21.18 -50.39 -1.13
N SER A 11 -21.92 -49.46 -0.54
CA SER A 11 -22.13 -48.13 -1.14
C SER A 11 -23.14 -47.29 -0.37
N ALA A 12 -22.90 -45.98 -0.48
CA ALA A 12 -23.87 -44.89 -0.35
C ALA A 12 -24.32 -44.50 1.06
N ALA A 13 -23.42 -43.81 1.77
CA ALA A 13 -23.83 -42.70 2.61
C ALA A 13 -23.19 -41.42 2.06
N GLY A 14 -23.80 -40.88 1.01
CA GLY A 14 -23.61 -39.49 0.63
C GLY A 14 -24.19 -38.60 1.72
N ALA A 15 -23.35 -37.77 2.33
CA ALA A 15 -23.79 -36.64 3.12
C ALA A 15 -22.87 -35.47 2.77
N GLU A 16 -23.29 -34.80 1.70
CA GLU A 16 -23.04 -33.42 1.34
C GLU A 16 -22.42 -32.59 2.47
N ARG A 17 -21.15 -32.25 2.32
CA ARG A 17 -20.51 -31.13 3.05
C ARG A 17 -20.06 -30.07 2.04
N SER A 18 -20.99 -29.64 1.18
CA SER A 18 -20.77 -28.53 0.27
C SER A 18 -21.53 -27.30 0.76
N GLY A 19 -20.89 -26.50 1.62
CA GLY A 19 -21.48 -25.25 2.10
C GLY A 19 -20.48 -24.27 2.71
N GLY A 20 -19.42 -24.77 3.36
CA GLY A 20 -18.45 -23.92 4.08
C GLY A 20 -17.31 -23.34 3.23
N GLY A 21 -17.10 -23.83 2.00
CA GLY A 21 -15.92 -23.46 1.18
C GLY A 21 -15.93 -22.02 0.68
N ARG A 22 -17.11 -21.48 0.37
CA ARG A 22 -17.24 -20.13 -0.21
C ARG A 22 -16.91 -19.00 0.78
N LEU A 23 -17.21 -19.19 2.07
CA LEU A 23 -16.93 -18.17 3.09
C LEU A 23 -15.45 -18.18 3.54
N ARG A 24 -14.83 -19.37 3.61
CA ARG A 24 -13.40 -19.51 3.94
C ARG A 24 -12.49 -18.97 2.85
N THR A 25 -12.83 -19.19 1.58
CA THR A 25 -12.01 -18.70 0.46
C THR A 25 -11.99 -17.16 0.38
N ARG A 26 -13.13 -16.50 0.64
CA ARG A 26 -13.21 -15.03 0.62
C ARG A 26 -12.42 -14.36 1.75
N ARG A 27 -12.47 -14.91 2.97
CA ARG A 27 -11.64 -14.44 4.10
C ARG A 27 -10.14 -14.62 3.82
N SER A 28 -9.77 -15.72 3.18
CA SER A 28 -8.39 -15.96 2.75
C SER A 28 -7.93 -14.93 1.73
N ALA A 29 -8.73 -14.66 0.68
CA ALA A 29 -8.42 -13.67 -0.34
C ALA A 29 -8.28 -12.24 0.24
N SER A 30 -9.19 -11.85 1.14
CA SER A 30 -9.10 -10.57 1.84
C SER A 30 -7.82 -10.46 2.69
N GLY A 31 -7.41 -11.57 3.35
CA GLY A 31 -6.17 -11.63 4.12
C GLY A 31 -4.93 -11.49 3.25
N VAL A 32 -4.90 -12.12 2.06
CA VAL A 32 -3.80 -11.99 1.10
C VAL A 32 -3.69 -10.53 0.61
N ALA A 33 -4.80 -9.92 0.24
CA ALA A 33 -4.84 -8.53 -0.21
C ALA A 33 -4.36 -7.56 0.88
N LEU A 34 -4.80 -7.75 2.13
CA LEU A 34 -4.35 -6.94 3.27
C LEU A 34 -2.84 -7.10 3.51
N ARG A 35 -2.31 -8.34 3.48
CA ARG A 35 -0.86 -8.57 3.62
C ARG A 35 -0.05 -7.88 2.53
N ARG A 36 -0.56 -7.85 1.28
CA ARG A 36 0.09 -7.12 0.19
C ARG A 36 0.09 -5.62 0.45
N LYS A 37 -1.03 -5.04 0.89
CA LYS A 37 -1.12 -3.61 1.24
C LYS A 37 -0.19 -3.24 2.41
N VAL A 38 -0.13 -4.07 3.45
CA VAL A 38 0.78 -3.85 4.58
C VAL A 38 2.24 -3.92 4.13
N ARG A 39 2.60 -4.90 3.29
CA ARG A 39 3.95 -5.00 2.73
C ARG A 39 4.34 -3.76 1.93
N GLU A 40 3.42 -3.25 1.14
CA GLU A 40 3.66 -2.05 0.35
C GLU A 40 3.82 -0.83 1.25
N LEU A 41 2.96 -0.67 2.25
CA LEU A 41 3.05 0.41 3.22
C LEU A 41 4.39 0.42 3.96
N ARG A 42 4.92 -0.75 4.32
CA ARG A 42 6.24 -0.89 4.95
C ARG A 42 7.39 -0.38 4.09
N ARG A 43 7.29 -0.48 2.76
CA ARG A 43 8.31 0.01 1.82
C ARG A 43 8.22 1.52 1.58
N LEU A 44 7.04 2.10 1.74
CA LEU A 44 6.79 3.53 1.49
C LEU A 44 7.08 4.40 2.71
N VAL A 45 6.92 3.86 3.91
CA VAL A 45 7.08 4.59 5.16
C VAL A 45 8.51 4.43 5.66
N PRO A 46 9.28 5.53 5.84
CA PRO A 46 10.63 5.46 6.38
C PRO A 46 10.69 4.74 7.73
N GLY A 47 11.50 3.68 7.82
CA GLY A 47 11.62 2.83 9.01
C GLY A 47 10.38 1.95 9.26
N GLY A 48 9.65 1.61 8.20
CA GLY A 48 8.43 0.80 8.24
C GLY A 48 8.67 -0.70 8.08
N GLU A 49 9.83 -1.10 7.58
CA GLU A 49 10.19 -2.48 7.20
C GLU A 49 10.02 -3.46 8.37
N ASP A 50 10.52 -3.07 9.54
CA ASP A 50 10.48 -3.87 10.78
C ASP A 50 9.36 -3.44 11.73
N ALA A 51 8.54 -2.45 11.36
CA ALA A 51 7.53 -1.92 12.25
C ALA A 51 6.37 -2.92 12.49
N PRO A 52 5.98 -3.17 13.75
CA PRO A 52 4.71 -3.83 14.08
C PRO A 52 3.52 -3.13 13.41
N ALA A 53 2.49 -3.89 13.03
CA ALA A 53 1.37 -3.35 12.26
C ALA A 53 0.69 -2.13 12.92
N ARG A 54 0.56 -2.13 14.25
CA ARG A 54 -0.04 -1.01 15.00
C ARG A 54 0.83 0.26 14.94
N SER A 55 2.14 0.13 15.10
CA SER A 55 3.06 1.28 15.04
C SER A 55 3.32 1.75 13.61
N LEU A 56 3.18 0.87 12.61
CA LEU A 56 3.27 1.23 11.20
C LEU A 56 2.24 2.29 10.80
N LEU A 57 1.00 2.15 11.26
CA LEU A 57 -0.06 3.13 10.95
C LEU A 57 0.20 4.50 11.59
N VAL A 58 0.67 4.53 12.85
CA VAL A 58 1.05 5.78 13.53
C VAL A 58 2.20 6.46 12.78
N ARG A 59 3.26 5.72 12.46
CA ARG A 59 4.38 6.23 11.67
C ARG A 59 3.95 6.74 10.29
N THR A 60 3.00 6.06 9.67
CA THR A 60 2.41 6.47 8.39
C THR A 60 1.73 7.83 8.53
N ALA A 61 0.91 8.02 9.58
CA ALA A 61 0.24 9.29 9.84
C ALA A 61 1.28 10.41 10.04
N ASP A 62 2.29 10.18 10.87
CA ASP A 62 3.36 11.16 11.10
C ASP A 62 4.12 11.49 9.82
N TYR A 63 4.39 10.48 8.98
CA TYR A 63 5.09 10.66 7.70
C TYR A 63 4.25 11.49 6.72
N ILE A 64 2.94 11.23 6.62
CA ILE A 64 2.03 12.02 5.78
C ILE A 64 2.02 13.48 6.22
N VAL A 65 1.94 13.75 7.52
CA VAL A 65 1.95 15.12 8.06
C VAL A 65 3.25 15.83 7.70
N ARG A 66 4.41 15.20 7.93
CA ARG A 66 5.72 15.78 7.58
C ARG A 66 5.85 16.04 6.08
N LEU A 67 5.38 15.10 5.24
CA LEU A 67 5.47 15.24 3.79
C LEU A 67 4.60 16.39 3.30
N ARG A 68 3.39 16.56 3.84
CA ARG A 68 2.51 17.69 3.53
C ARG A 68 3.16 19.02 3.87
N ALA A 69 3.67 19.15 5.08
CA ALA A 69 4.37 20.37 5.51
C ALA A 69 5.57 20.70 4.61
N ARG A 70 6.33 19.68 4.20
CA ARG A 70 7.46 19.88 3.27
C ARG A 70 7.01 20.38 1.90
N VAL A 71 5.93 19.82 1.35
CA VAL A 71 5.38 20.24 0.06
C VAL A 71 4.81 21.66 0.14
N GLU A 72 4.11 22.00 1.23
CA GLU A 72 3.58 23.35 1.46
C GLU A 72 4.71 24.38 1.54
N LEU A 73 5.78 24.09 2.28
CA LEU A 73 6.96 24.94 2.34
C LEU A 73 7.59 25.13 0.96
N LEU A 74 7.83 24.05 0.20
CA LEU A 74 8.44 24.14 -1.12
C LEU A 74 7.56 24.94 -2.10
N ARG A 75 6.24 24.81 -2.01
CA ARG A 75 5.30 25.62 -2.80
C ARG A 75 5.36 27.09 -2.44
N ALA A 76 5.41 27.41 -1.14
CA ALA A 76 5.56 28.79 -0.68
C ALA A 76 6.88 29.40 -1.19
N ILE A 77 7.97 28.65 -1.12
CA ILE A 77 9.27 29.08 -1.67
C ILE A 77 9.18 29.28 -3.19
N SER A 78 8.57 28.35 -3.93
CA SER A 78 8.40 28.49 -5.39
C SER A 78 7.62 29.75 -5.75
N ALA A 79 6.52 30.03 -5.05
CA ALA A 79 5.73 31.23 -5.28
C ALA A 79 6.55 32.51 -5.08
N LEU A 80 7.44 32.54 -4.08
CA LEU A 80 8.35 33.68 -3.88
C LEU A 80 9.33 33.87 -5.05
N TYR A 81 9.76 32.79 -5.70
CA TYR A 81 10.61 32.89 -6.89
C TYR A 81 9.83 33.32 -8.12
N ASP A 82 8.58 32.87 -8.26
CA ASP A 82 7.70 33.23 -9.37
C ASP A 82 7.25 34.72 -9.27
N ASP A 83 7.07 35.24 -8.06
CA ASP A 83 6.69 36.63 -7.79
C ASP A 83 7.90 37.60 -7.76
N LEU A 84 9.13 37.08 -7.83
CA LEU A 84 10.31 37.94 -7.81
C LEU A 84 10.46 38.64 -9.17
N PRO A 85 10.63 39.97 -9.22
CA PRO A 85 10.93 40.64 -10.48
C PRO A 85 12.18 40.01 -11.11
N PRO A 86 12.22 39.87 -12.45
CA PRO A 86 13.39 39.37 -13.13
C PRO A 86 14.60 40.17 -12.65
N ARG A 87 15.59 39.47 -12.10
CA ARG A 87 16.81 40.13 -11.66
C ARG A 87 17.42 40.78 -12.90
N HIS A 88 17.54 42.10 -12.85
CA HIS A 88 18.31 42.85 -13.84
C HIS A 88 19.79 42.71 -13.49
N ASP A 89 20.34 41.51 -13.62
CA ASP A 89 21.78 41.31 -13.62
C ASP A 89 22.33 41.89 -14.95
N GLY A 90 22.76 43.16 -14.87
CA GLY A 90 23.87 43.66 -15.68
C GLY A 90 23.60 44.20 -17.09
N ALA A 91 22.36 44.44 -17.51
CA ALA A 91 22.07 44.97 -18.85
C ALA A 91 21.95 46.52 -18.93
N ALA A 92 22.50 47.27 -17.97
CA ALA A 92 22.46 48.74 -17.97
C ALA A 92 23.86 49.39 -17.89
N ALA A 93 24.90 48.70 -18.36
CA ALA A 93 26.24 49.26 -18.51
C ALA A 93 26.70 49.38 -19.99
N ALA A 94 25.81 49.12 -20.95
CA ALA A 94 26.14 49.15 -22.38
C ALA A 94 25.59 50.37 -23.14
N ASP A 95 24.93 51.32 -22.45
CA ASP A 95 24.33 52.51 -23.11
C ASP A 95 24.82 53.84 -22.53
N ALA A 96 26.10 53.88 -22.13
CA ALA A 96 26.81 55.14 -21.93
C ALA A 96 27.81 55.33 -23.09
N GLY A 97 27.27 55.46 -24.30
CA GLY A 97 27.96 56.13 -25.38
C GLY A 97 27.69 57.62 -25.30
N VAL A 98 28.69 58.42 -24.90
CA VAL A 98 29.07 59.73 -25.47
C VAL A 98 30.56 59.94 -25.21
#